data_AF-A0A0G4NZF9-F1
#
_entry.id   AF-A0A0G4NZF9-F1
#
_cell.length_a   1.000
_cell.length_b   1.000
_cell.length_c   1.000
_cell.angle_alpha   90.00
_cell.angle_beta   90.00
_cell.angle_gamma   90.00
#
_symmetry.space_group_name_H-M   'P 1'
#
loop_
_entity.id
_entity.type
_entity.pdbx_description
1 polymer ?
#
loop_
_entity_poly.entity_id
_entity_poly.type
_entity_poly.pdbx_seq_one_letter_code
_entity_poly.pdbx_strand_id
1 'polypeptide(L)'
;MRMRPCQSVVHAFIQKAHEVVSKDTQMSSKILSLLMDDLVKKYKHAMSTVDFLLRIEHEGTPTTLNHYFNDNLKKCRQKRLYSTVAKKSFDDCKHGEVVRLSDIVQQHHMSNLDHTVRDIHDILDSYYKVARKRFVDNVCMQAADHYLVTGPEAPMKLFSPSWVNDLSDERLEEIVGEGRATKRRRRQLQKEVEDLEAGKAVLLK
;
A
#
# COMPACT_ATOMS: atom_id res chain seq x y z
N MET A 1 3.82 5.48 -9.00
CA MET A 1 3.09 5.42 -7.72
C MET A 1 4.12 5.21 -6.62
N ARG A 2 4.18 6.05 -5.59
CA ARG A 2 5.15 5.89 -4.50
C ARG A 2 4.45 5.15 -3.36
N MET A 3 4.94 3.98 -2.94
CA MET A 3 4.39 3.23 -1.79
C MET A 3 4.69 3.85 -0.42
N ARG A 4 5.67 4.77 -0.37
CA ARG A 4 6.13 5.41 0.86
C ARG A 4 5.01 6.07 1.69
N PRO A 5 4.04 6.81 1.11
CA PRO A 5 2.95 7.41 1.88
C PRO A 5 2.09 6.37 2.61
N CYS A 6 1.78 5.23 1.97
CA CYS A 6 1.00 4.16 2.61
C CYS A 6 1.74 3.57 3.82
N GLN A 7 3.05 3.34 3.68
CA GLN A 7 3.90 2.88 4.79
C GLN A 7 3.94 3.91 5.92
N SER A 8 4.08 5.20 5.60
CA SER A 8 4.10 6.26 6.60
C SER A 8 2.79 6.33 7.39
N VAL A 9 1.64 6.16 6.74
CA VAL A 9 0.34 6.15 7.42
C VAL A 9 0.22 4.95 8.36
N VAL A 10 0.61 3.76 7.90
CA VAL A 10 0.58 2.53 8.73
C VAL A 10 1.54 2.65 9.91
N HIS A 11 2.74 3.18 9.70
CA HIS A 11 3.70 3.40 10.77
C HIS A 11 3.19 4.42 11.80
N ALA A 12 2.62 5.54 11.34
CA ALA A 12 2.01 6.54 12.23
C ALA A 12 0.83 5.96 13.02
N PHE A 13 0.03 5.09 12.41
CA PHE A 13 -1.04 4.38 13.10
C PHE A 13 -0.48 3.49 14.22
N ILE A 14 0.55 2.68 13.93
CA ILE A 14 1.18 1.79 14.91
C ILE A 14 1.75 2.62 16.07
N GLN A 15 2.46 3.72 15.80
CA GLN A 15 2.98 4.61 16.83
C GLN A 15 1.86 5.16 17.73
N LYS A 16 0.79 5.71 17.13
CA LYS A 16 -0.36 6.22 17.90
C LYS A 16 -1.08 5.13 18.68
N ALA A 17 -1.22 3.93 18.14
CA ALA A 17 -1.84 2.82 18.86
C ALA A 17 -1.02 2.45 20.12
N HIS A 18 0.30 2.43 20.00
CA HIS A 18 1.19 2.21 21.14
C HIS A 18 1.14 3.34 22.19
N GLU A 19 1.00 4.59 21.77
CA GLU A 19 0.80 5.74 22.67
C GLU A 19 -0.52 5.66 23.46
N VAL A 20 -1.60 5.20 22.83
CA VAL A 20 -2.92 5.08 23.48
C VAL A 20 -2.95 3.92 24.47
N VAL A 21 -2.31 2.80 24.15
CA VAL A 21 -2.35 1.58 24.97
C VAL A 21 -1.41 1.68 26.18
N SER A 22 -0.26 2.37 26.06
CA SER A 22 0.73 2.40 27.13
C SER A 22 0.65 3.66 27.98
N LYS A 23 0.38 3.50 29.28
CA LYS A 23 0.54 4.56 30.30
C LYS A 23 2.02 4.87 30.58
N ASP A 24 2.90 3.90 30.32
CA ASP A 24 4.36 4.03 30.49
C ASP A 24 5.02 4.29 29.13
N THR A 25 5.53 5.52 28.96
CA THR A 25 6.21 5.95 27.74
C THR A 25 7.53 5.19 27.51
N GLN A 26 8.22 4.79 28.58
CA GLN A 26 9.50 4.09 28.48
C GLN A 26 9.29 2.67 27.98
N MET A 27 8.32 1.94 28.54
CA MET A 27 7.97 0.59 28.06
C MET A 27 7.52 0.60 26.59
N SER A 28 6.68 1.56 26.21
CA SER A 28 6.20 1.71 24.82
C SER A 28 7.36 1.92 23.83
N SER A 29 8.32 2.78 24.18
CA SER A 29 9.49 3.06 23.34
C SER A 29 10.37 1.82 23.12
N LYS A 30 10.58 1.01 24.16
CA LYS A 30 11.33 -0.24 24.09
C LYS A 30 10.64 -1.28 23.22
N ILE A 31 9.34 -1.49 23.40
CA ILE A 31 8.56 -2.41 22.55
C ILE A 31 8.64 -1.99 21.10
N LEU A 32 8.42 -0.70 20.82
CA LEU A 32 8.52 -0.18 19.46
C LEU A 32 9.91 -0.44 18.86
N SER A 33 10.98 -0.19 19.63
CA SER A 33 12.36 -0.42 19.17
C SER A 33 12.64 -1.87 18.79
N LEU A 34 12.08 -2.84 19.52
CA LEU A 34 12.22 -4.26 19.20
C LEU A 34 11.42 -4.64 17.95
N LEU A 35 10.25 -4.04 17.76
CA LEU A 35 9.41 -4.28 16.59
C LEU A 35 9.96 -3.63 15.32
N MET A 36 10.81 -2.60 15.43
CA MET A 36 11.29 -1.81 14.28
C MET A 36 11.95 -2.66 13.20
N ASP A 37 12.80 -3.63 13.56
CA ASP A 37 13.52 -4.44 12.59
C ASP A 37 12.56 -5.26 11.71
N ASP A 38 11.55 -5.87 12.33
CA ASP A 38 10.55 -6.65 11.60
C ASP A 38 9.55 -5.77 10.85
N LEU A 39 9.19 -4.60 11.39
CA LEU A 39 8.40 -3.60 10.67
C LEU A 39 9.11 -3.16 9.38
N VAL A 40 10.41 -2.87 9.44
CA VAL A 40 11.21 -2.49 8.27
C VAL A 40 11.25 -3.61 7.24
N LYS A 41 11.40 -4.88 7.66
CA LYS A 41 11.33 -6.03 6.75
C LYS A 41 9.98 -6.09 6.03
N LYS A 42 8.88 -5.97 6.76
CA LYS A 42 7.51 -5.98 6.20
C LYS A 42 7.29 -4.84 5.21
N TYR A 43 7.75 -3.63 5.54
CA TYR A 43 7.68 -2.48 4.63
C TYR A 43 8.49 -2.70 3.36
N LYS A 44 9.73 -3.21 3.47
CA LYS A 44 10.55 -3.56 2.32
C LYS A 44 9.87 -4.62 1.45
N HIS A 45 9.23 -5.61 2.06
CA HIS A 45 8.50 -6.64 1.32
C HIS A 45 7.36 -6.04 0.49
N ALA A 46 6.52 -5.19 1.09
CA ALA A 46 5.45 -4.50 0.36
C ALA A 46 5.97 -3.64 -0.82
N MET A 47 7.13 -2.99 -0.67
CA MET A 47 7.79 -2.28 -1.77
C MET A 47 8.26 -3.24 -2.87
N SER A 48 8.92 -4.34 -2.48
CA SER A 48 9.40 -5.34 -3.43
C SER A 48 8.27 -5.96 -4.26
N THR A 49 7.07 -6.10 -3.66
CA THR A 49 5.86 -6.53 -4.36
C THR A 49 5.45 -5.52 -5.44
N VAL A 50 5.50 -4.21 -5.16
CA VAL A 50 5.21 -3.20 -6.19
C VAL A 50 6.24 -3.20 -7.30
N ASP A 51 7.52 -3.34 -6.97
CA ASP A 51 8.58 -3.43 -7.98
C ASP A 51 8.44 -4.69 -8.84
N PHE A 52 7.99 -5.80 -8.25
CA PHE A 52 7.65 -7.01 -8.97
C PHE A 52 6.45 -6.81 -9.92
N LEU A 53 5.35 -6.23 -9.43
CA LEU A 53 4.18 -5.93 -10.26
C LEU A 53 4.53 -4.99 -11.42
N LEU A 54 5.39 -4.00 -11.16
CA LEU A 54 5.84 -3.05 -12.20
C LEU A 54 6.68 -3.75 -13.26
N ARG A 55 7.62 -4.61 -12.86
CA ARG A 55 8.44 -5.39 -13.79
C ARG A 55 7.59 -6.29 -14.68
N ILE A 56 6.58 -6.96 -14.13
CA ILE A 56 5.67 -7.81 -14.92
C ILE A 56 4.97 -7.00 -16.03
N GLU A 57 4.43 -5.83 -15.68
CA GLU A 57 3.69 -4.99 -16.64
C GLU A 57 4.60 -4.30 -17.66
N HIS A 58 5.86 -4.02 -17.29
CA HIS A 58 6.80 -3.27 -18.12
C HIS A 58 7.68 -4.16 -19.01
N GLU A 59 8.18 -5.27 -18.48
CA GLU A 59 9.12 -6.19 -19.17
C GLU A 59 8.39 -7.39 -19.78
N GLY A 60 7.16 -7.67 -19.35
CA GLY A 60 6.36 -8.77 -19.87
C GLY A 60 5.82 -8.52 -21.28
N THR A 61 5.47 -9.61 -21.96
CA THR A 61 4.80 -9.53 -23.28
C THR A 61 3.42 -8.89 -23.10
N PRO A 62 3.11 -7.79 -23.83
CA PRO A 62 1.86 -7.07 -23.67
C PRO A 62 0.68 -7.89 -24.21
N THR A 63 0.12 -8.73 -23.34
CA THR A 63 -1.00 -9.63 -23.63
C THR A 63 -2.14 -9.35 -22.65
N THR A 64 -3.37 -9.51 -23.12
CA THR A 64 -4.57 -9.32 -22.31
C THR A 64 -5.73 -10.15 -22.84
N LEU A 65 -6.43 -10.82 -21.92
CA LEU A 65 -7.70 -11.49 -22.19
C LEU A 65 -8.90 -10.61 -21.80
N ASN A 66 -8.62 -9.37 -21.36
CA ASN A 66 -9.66 -8.47 -20.93
C ASN A 66 -10.43 -7.92 -22.16
N HIS A 67 -11.72 -8.21 -22.23
CA HIS A 67 -12.60 -7.78 -23.32
C HIS A 67 -12.63 -6.25 -23.53
N TYR A 68 -12.38 -5.45 -22.47
CA TYR A 68 -12.29 -3.99 -22.56
C TYR A 68 -11.20 -3.51 -23.53
N PHE A 69 -10.19 -4.32 -23.83
CA PHE A 69 -9.19 -3.98 -24.84
C PHE A 69 -9.84 -3.73 -26.21
N ASN A 70 -10.69 -4.65 -26.66
CA ASN A 70 -11.36 -4.54 -27.95
C ASN A 70 -12.32 -3.35 -27.99
N ASP A 71 -13.01 -3.08 -26.88
CA ASP A 71 -13.92 -1.93 -26.77
C ASP A 71 -13.15 -0.61 -26.79
N ASN A 72 -12.02 -0.53 -26.08
CA ASN A 72 -11.15 0.65 -26.10
C ASN A 72 -10.61 0.91 -27.51
N LEU A 73 -10.17 -0.15 -28.21
CA LEU A 73 -9.64 -0.04 -29.57
C LEU A 73 -10.70 0.44 -30.56
N LYS A 74 -11.92 -0.13 -30.49
CA LYS A 74 -13.07 0.32 -31.28
C LYS A 74 -13.38 1.78 -31.01
N LYS A 75 -13.41 2.21 -29.74
CA LYS A 75 -13.65 3.61 -29.35
C LYS A 75 -12.57 4.56 -29.88
N CYS A 76 -11.30 4.18 -29.79
CA CYS A 76 -10.20 4.99 -30.34
C CYS A 76 -10.33 5.16 -31.86
N ARG A 77 -10.59 4.07 -32.59
CA ARG A 77 -10.80 4.10 -34.05
C ARG A 77 -12.04 4.93 -34.42
N GLN A 78 -13.15 4.75 -33.71
CA GLN A 78 -14.39 5.49 -33.94
C GLN A 78 -14.24 6.99 -33.67
N LYS A 79 -13.57 7.36 -32.57
CA LYS A 79 -13.31 8.78 -32.24
C LYS A 79 -12.50 9.47 -33.34
N ARG A 80 -11.54 8.77 -33.93
CA ARG A 80 -10.74 9.28 -35.05
C ARG A 80 -11.56 9.40 -36.33
N LEU A 81 -12.36 8.39 -36.65
CA LEU A 81 -13.26 8.45 -37.79
C LEU A 81 -14.22 9.63 -37.65
N TYR A 82 -14.84 9.77 -36.48
CA TYR A 82 -15.71 10.89 -36.16
C TYR A 82 -15.00 12.23 -36.34
N SER A 83 -13.78 12.40 -35.81
CA SER A 83 -13.04 13.67 -35.94
C SER A 83 -12.61 13.99 -37.37
N THR A 84 -12.41 13.00 -38.22
CA THR A 84 -12.24 13.20 -39.67
C THR A 84 -13.55 13.64 -40.31
N VAL A 85 -14.64 12.93 -40.03
CA VAL A 85 -15.94 13.10 -40.67
C VAL A 85 -16.58 14.44 -40.26
N ALA A 86 -16.46 14.82 -39.01
CA ALA A 86 -16.91 16.11 -38.46
C ALA A 86 -16.19 17.33 -39.06
N LYS A 87 -15.02 17.16 -39.71
CA LYS A 87 -14.40 18.28 -40.47
C LYS A 87 -15.11 18.58 -41.78
N LYS A 88 -15.87 17.60 -42.29
CA LYS A 88 -16.63 17.69 -43.54
C LYS A 88 -18.14 17.78 -43.27
N SER A 89 -18.55 17.86 -42.01
CA SER A 89 -19.93 18.03 -41.64
C SER A 89 -20.37 19.47 -41.80
N PHE A 90 -21.67 19.65 -41.99
CA PHE A 90 -22.34 20.93 -41.98
C PHE A 90 -23.68 20.79 -41.26
N ASP A 91 -24.21 21.90 -40.75
CA ASP A 91 -25.52 21.92 -40.11
C ASP A 91 -26.59 22.22 -41.19
N ASP A 92 -27.53 21.30 -41.38
CA ASP A 92 -28.67 21.46 -42.29
C ASP A 92 -29.87 22.14 -41.60
N CYS A 93 -29.72 22.60 -40.36
CA CYS A 93 -30.72 23.25 -39.50
C CYS A 93 -32.00 22.40 -39.22
N LYS A 94 -32.19 21.28 -39.91
CA LYS A 94 -33.33 20.35 -39.80
C LYS A 94 -32.96 19.02 -39.16
N HIS A 95 -31.77 18.52 -39.48
CA HIS A 95 -31.29 17.19 -39.07
C HIS A 95 -30.03 17.25 -38.19
N GLY A 96 -29.58 18.46 -37.84
CA GLY A 96 -28.32 18.70 -37.14
C GLY A 96 -27.10 18.48 -38.03
N GLU A 97 -26.03 17.94 -37.45
CA GLU A 97 -24.75 17.69 -38.11
C GLU A 97 -24.87 16.57 -39.18
N VAL A 98 -24.79 16.94 -40.46
CA VAL A 98 -24.91 16.02 -41.60
C VAL A 98 -23.63 16.01 -42.45
N VAL A 99 -23.38 14.88 -43.12
CA VAL A 99 -22.22 14.68 -43.99
C VAL A 99 -22.67 14.02 -45.28
N ARG A 100 -22.23 14.53 -46.44
CA ARG A 100 -22.50 13.88 -47.73
C ARG A 100 -21.72 12.57 -47.84
N LEU A 101 -22.37 11.53 -48.33
CA LEU A 101 -21.74 10.21 -48.50
C LEU A 101 -20.50 10.27 -49.42
N SER A 102 -20.51 11.13 -50.45
CA SER A 102 -19.36 11.41 -51.32
C SER A 102 -18.13 11.86 -50.55
N ASP A 103 -18.33 12.61 -49.47
CA ASP A 103 -17.27 13.25 -48.69
C ASP A 103 -16.62 12.23 -47.74
N ILE A 104 -17.32 11.12 -47.44
CA ILE A 104 -16.83 9.96 -46.67
C ILE A 104 -15.97 9.03 -47.54
N VAL A 105 -16.34 8.85 -48.80
CA VAL A 105 -15.69 7.90 -49.74
C VAL A 105 -14.34 8.40 -50.26
N GLN A 106 -13.99 9.68 -50.05
CA GLN A 106 -12.64 10.16 -50.34
C GLN A 106 -11.61 9.45 -49.45
N GLN A 107 -10.95 8.44 -50.04
CA GLN A 107 -9.80 7.78 -49.48
C GLN A 107 -8.81 8.81 -48.97
N HIS A 108 -8.58 8.78 -47.66
CA HIS A 108 -7.40 9.39 -47.07
C HIS A 108 -6.18 8.87 -47.82
N HIS A 109 -5.50 9.74 -48.57
CA HIS A 109 -4.17 9.49 -49.13
C HIS A 109 -3.14 9.45 -48.00
N MET A 110 -3.29 8.50 -47.09
CA MET A 110 -2.27 8.19 -46.11
C MET A 110 -1.31 7.17 -46.69
N SER A 111 -0.02 7.40 -46.46
CA SER A 111 0.98 6.37 -46.68
C SER A 111 0.65 5.13 -45.84
N ASN A 112 1.00 3.95 -46.35
CA ASN A 112 0.93 2.69 -45.60
C ASN A 112 1.66 2.79 -44.25
N LEU A 113 2.76 3.55 -44.22
CA LEU A 113 3.53 3.80 -43.01
C LEU A 113 2.70 4.56 -41.97
N ASP A 114 2.09 5.68 -42.35
CA ASP A 114 1.29 6.50 -41.44
C ASP A 114 0.07 5.74 -40.91
N HIS A 115 -0.54 4.90 -41.75
CA HIS A 115 -1.63 4.03 -41.31
C HIS A 115 -1.15 3.04 -40.25
N THR A 116 -0.02 2.39 -40.48
CA THR A 116 0.57 1.41 -39.55
C THR A 116 0.93 2.05 -38.22
N VAL A 117 1.57 3.23 -38.25
CA VAL A 117 1.93 3.98 -37.03
C VAL A 117 0.69 4.31 -36.21
N ARG A 118 -0.40 4.74 -36.86
CA ARG A 118 -1.66 5.06 -36.17
C ARG A 118 -2.31 3.83 -35.55
N ASP A 119 -2.31 2.71 -36.25
CA ASP A 119 -2.93 1.48 -35.74
C ASP A 119 -2.16 0.93 -34.53
N ILE A 120 -0.82 0.92 -34.60
CA ILE A 120 0.04 0.55 -33.47
C ILE A 120 -0.21 1.49 -32.28
N HIS A 121 -0.30 2.80 -32.51
CA HIS A 121 -0.60 3.75 -31.45
C HIS A 121 -1.94 3.45 -30.78
N ASP A 122 -2.99 3.15 -31.54
CA ASP A 122 -4.32 2.84 -31.00
C ASP A 122 -4.35 1.54 -30.21
N ILE A 123 -3.62 0.53 -30.68
CA ILE A 123 -3.43 -0.73 -29.98
C ILE A 123 -2.73 -0.47 -28.64
N LEU A 124 -1.62 0.27 -28.64
CA LEU A 124 -0.84 0.56 -27.44
C LEU A 124 -1.63 1.41 -26.42
N ASP A 125 -2.34 2.46 -26.85
CA ASP A 125 -3.18 3.27 -25.96
C ASP A 125 -4.32 2.45 -25.34
N SER A 126 -4.94 1.58 -26.14
CA SER A 126 -6.02 0.71 -25.68
C SER A 126 -5.53 -0.34 -24.68
N TYR A 127 -4.35 -0.91 -24.93
CA TYR A 127 -3.70 -1.84 -24.02
C TYR A 127 -3.28 -1.15 -22.71
N TYR A 128 -2.63 0.00 -22.82
CA TYR A 128 -2.15 0.77 -21.68
C TYR A 128 -3.28 1.13 -20.71
N LYS A 129 -4.47 1.50 -21.22
CA LYS A 129 -5.65 1.75 -20.39
C LYS A 129 -6.06 0.56 -19.52
N VAL A 130 -5.94 -0.66 -20.05
CA VAL A 130 -6.24 -1.90 -19.31
C VAL A 130 -5.12 -2.21 -18.31
N ALA A 131 -3.88 -2.21 -18.78
CA ALA A 131 -2.70 -2.52 -17.96
C ALA A 131 -2.59 -1.57 -16.76
N ARG A 132 -2.78 -0.26 -16.97
CA ARG A 132 -2.74 0.74 -15.89
C ARG A 132 -3.79 0.47 -14.81
N LYS A 133 -5.02 0.11 -15.18
CA LYS A 133 -6.08 -0.20 -14.21
C LYS A 133 -5.72 -1.45 -13.40
N ARG A 134 -5.35 -2.52 -14.10
CA ARG A 134 -4.90 -3.78 -13.48
C ARG A 134 -3.73 -3.56 -12.52
N PHE A 135 -2.74 -2.77 -12.91
CA PHE A 135 -1.59 -2.44 -12.08
C PHE A 135 -2.01 -1.73 -10.79
N VAL A 136 -2.82 -0.68 -10.90
CA VAL A 136 -3.28 0.09 -9.72
C VAL A 136 -4.11 -0.80 -8.78
N ASP A 137 -5.03 -1.59 -9.32
CA ASP A 137 -5.85 -2.51 -8.52
C ASP A 137 -4.96 -3.52 -7.78
N ASN A 138 -3.98 -4.12 -8.47
CA ASN A 138 -3.06 -5.08 -7.87
C ASN A 138 -2.16 -4.44 -6.80
N VAL A 139 -1.68 -3.21 -7.00
CA VAL A 139 -0.90 -2.49 -5.98
C VAL A 139 -1.76 -2.24 -4.74
N CYS A 140 -3.01 -1.79 -4.93
CA CYS A 140 -3.93 -1.56 -3.81
C CYS A 140 -4.26 -2.85 -3.06
N MET A 141 -4.60 -3.93 -3.77
CA MET A 141 -5.01 -5.20 -3.15
C MET A 141 -3.83 -5.93 -2.51
N GLN A 142 -2.72 -6.07 -3.22
CA GLN A 142 -1.62 -6.93 -2.79
C GLN A 142 -0.65 -6.14 -1.90
N ALA A 143 -0.10 -5.04 -2.41
CA ALA A 143 0.97 -4.34 -1.72
C ALA A 143 0.47 -3.46 -0.57
N ALA A 144 -0.64 -2.74 -0.76
CA ALA A 144 -1.19 -1.88 0.28
C ALA A 144 -2.09 -2.64 1.25
N ASP A 145 -3.16 -3.27 0.78
CA ASP A 145 -4.12 -3.92 1.68
C ASP A 145 -3.53 -5.18 2.31
N HIS A 146 -3.17 -6.20 1.51
CA HIS A 146 -2.70 -7.47 2.05
C HIS A 146 -1.40 -7.32 2.86
N TYR A 147 -0.34 -6.73 2.29
CA TYR A 147 0.95 -6.68 2.99
C TYR A 147 1.08 -5.60 4.06
N LEU A 148 0.30 -4.51 4.03
CA LEU A 148 0.40 -3.46 5.06
C LEU A 148 -0.74 -3.45 6.08
N VAL A 149 -1.94 -3.93 5.72
CA VAL A 149 -3.16 -3.72 6.52
C VAL A 149 -3.79 -5.03 7.00
N THR A 150 -4.30 -5.86 6.10
CA THR A 150 -5.25 -6.94 6.42
C THR A 150 -4.60 -8.32 6.47
N GLY A 151 -3.46 -8.51 5.79
CA GLY A 151 -2.82 -9.81 5.65
C GLY A 151 -2.35 -10.41 6.98
N PRO A 152 -2.04 -11.72 6.99
CA PRO A 152 -1.57 -12.41 8.19
C PRO A 152 -0.23 -11.83 8.66
N GLU A 153 0.65 -11.50 7.72
CA GLU A 153 1.96 -10.91 7.99
C GLU A 153 1.94 -9.39 8.03
N ALA A 154 0.77 -8.74 8.09
CA ALA A 154 0.69 -7.29 8.12
C ALA A 154 1.46 -6.70 9.33
N PRO A 155 2.08 -5.51 9.19
CA PRO A 155 2.69 -4.74 10.28
C PRO A 155 1.80 -4.61 11.51
N MET A 156 0.49 -4.39 11.31
CA MET A 156 -0.47 -4.21 12.40
C MET A 156 -0.67 -5.47 13.27
N LYS A 157 -0.36 -6.66 12.74
CA LYS A 157 -0.46 -7.93 13.48
C LYS A 157 0.87 -8.37 14.10
N LEU A 158 1.93 -7.58 13.93
CA LEU A 158 3.26 -7.93 14.45
C LEU A 158 3.24 -7.99 15.99
N PHE A 159 2.65 -6.98 16.63
CA PHE A 159 2.43 -7.00 18.08
C PHE A 159 1.20 -7.84 18.40
N SER A 160 1.40 -9.08 18.82
CA SER A 160 0.36 -10.08 19.08
C SER A 160 0.64 -10.86 20.36
N PRO A 161 -0.35 -11.53 20.96
CA PRO A 161 -0.14 -12.36 22.15
C PRO A 161 0.90 -13.48 21.93
N SER A 162 0.94 -14.07 20.74
CA SER A 162 1.96 -15.06 20.37
C SER A 162 3.36 -14.43 20.37
N TRP A 163 3.52 -13.25 19.77
CA TRP A 163 4.80 -12.53 19.80
C TRP A 163 5.29 -12.26 21.22
N VAL A 164 4.38 -11.91 22.14
CA VAL A 164 4.72 -11.69 23.56
C VAL A 164 5.15 -13.00 24.23
N ASN A 165 4.47 -14.11 23.95
CA ASN A 165 4.82 -15.42 24.49
C ASN A 165 6.16 -15.96 23.97
N ASP A 166 6.56 -15.56 22.77
CA ASP A 166 7.82 -15.98 22.14
C ASP A 166 9.04 -15.18 22.63
N LEU A 167 8.85 -14.15 23.47
CA LEU A 167 9.95 -13.38 24.06
C LEU A 167 10.72 -14.21 25.10
N SER A 168 12.05 -14.20 25.02
CA SER A 168 12.88 -14.78 26.07
C SER A 168 12.82 -13.95 27.36
N ASP A 169 13.08 -14.59 28.51
CA ASP A 169 13.13 -13.94 29.83
C ASP A 169 14.06 -12.72 29.83
N GLU A 170 15.17 -12.80 29.10
CA GLU A 170 16.15 -11.72 28.95
C GLU A 170 15.55 -10.50 28.23
N ARG A 171 14.79 -10.75 27.16
CA ARG A 171 14.09 -9.69 26.41
C ARG A 171 12.94 -9.12 27.22
N LEU A 172 12.22 -9.96 27.96
CA LEU A 172 11.13 -9.52 28.82
C LEU A 172 11.66 -8.63 29.96
N GLU A 173 12.79 -9.01 30.57
CA GLU A 173 13.49 -8.19 31.57
C GLU A 173 14.06 -6.90 30.96
N GLU A 174 14.49 -6.90 29.69
CA GLU A 174 14.89 -5.67 29.00
C GLU A 174 13.70 -4.70 28.86
N ILE A 175 12.51 -5.21 28.52
CA ILE A 175 11.29 -4.42 28.30
C ILE A 175 10.69 -3.93 29.63
N VAL A 176 10.36 -4.88 30.52
CA VAL A 176 9.54 -4.68 31.74
C VAL A 176 10.40 -4.63 33.01
N GLY A 177 11.67 -5.03 32.94
CA GLY A 177 12.54 -5.08 34.10
C GLY A 177 12.70 -3.72 34.76
N GLU A 178 12.48 -3.71 36.07
CA GLU A 178 12.70 -2.54 36.90
C GLU A 178 14.14 -2.02 36.74
N GLY A 179 14.29 -0.70 36.61
CA GLY A 179 15.60 -0.07 36.64
C GLY A 179 16.37 -0.42 37.92
N ARG A 180 17.71 -0.50 37.82
CA ARG A 180 18.58 -0.88 38.95
C ARG A 180 18.33 -0.05 40.22
N ALA A 181 18.06 1.25 40.05
CA ALA A 181 17.71 2.14 41.15
C ALA A 181 16.38 1.75 41.82
N THR A 182 15.35 1.45 41.04
CA THR A 182 14.04 0.99 41.52
C THR A 182 14.15 -0.35 42.24
N LYS A 183 14.88 -1.33 41.65
CA LYS A 183 15.16 -2.60 42.32
C LYS A 183 15.86 -2.42 43.67
N ARG A 184 16.85 -1.53 43.73
CA ARG A 184 17.56 -1.21 44.98
C ARG A 184 16.64 -0.56 46.00
N ARG A 185 15.82 0.41 45.57
CA ARG A 185 14.87 1.11 46.46
C ARG A 185 13.81 0.16 46.99
N ARG A 186 13.27 -0.73 46.16
CA ARG A 186 12.33 -1.77 46.57
C ARG A 186 12.95 -2.68 47.64
N ARG A 187 14.16 -3.20 47.42
CA ARG A 187 14.87 -4.01 48.43
C ARG A 187 15.09 -3.27 49.74
N GLN A 188 15.41 -1.98 49.68
CA GLN A 188 15.59 -1.15 50.88
C GLN A 188 14.27 -0.98 51.65
N LEU A 189 13.19 -0.62 50.96
CA LEU A 189 11.86 -0.45 51.57
C LEU A 189 11.33 -1.77 52.15
N GLN A 190 11.57 -2.88 51.47
CA GLN A 190 11.14 -4.21 51.92
C GLN A 190 11.83 -4.60 53.23
N LYS A 191 13.13 -4.29 53.34
CA LYS A 191 13.88 -4.45 54.60
C LYS A 191 13.36 -3.53 55.71
N GLU A 192 13.06 -2.27 55.38
CA GLU A 192 12.53 -1.31 56.35
C GLU A 192 11.14 -1.74 56.87
N VAL A 193 10.30 -2.32 56.02
CA VAL A 193 9.02 -2.93 56.42
C VAL A 193 9.25 -4.12 57.35
N GLU A 194 10.16 -5.05 57.02
CA GLU A 194 10.50 -6.20 57.87
C GLU A 194 11.00 -5.75 59.25
N ASP A 195 11.91 -4.76 59.29
CA ASP A 195 12.47 -4.22 60.53
C ASP A 195 11.37 -3.55 61.39
N LEU A 196 10.45 -2.80 60.77
CA LEU A 196 9.32 -2.17 61.45
C LEU A 196 8.29 -3.19 61.97
N GLU A 197 8.00 -4.25 61.22
CA GLU A 197 7.10 -5.32 61.65
C GLU A 197 7.69 -6.10 62.84
N ALA A 198 8.98 -6.39 62.81
CA ALA A 198 9.69 -7.00 63.93
C ALA A 198 9.63 -6.10 65.18
N GLY A 199 9.89 -4.79 65.03
CA GLY A 199 9.77 -3.81 66.11
C GLY A 199 8.36 -3.74 66.70
N LYS A 200 7.33 -3.72 65.85
CA LYS A 200 5.92 -3.74 66.26
C LYS A 200 5.57 -5.01 67.04
N ALA A 201 6.07 -6.18 66.62
CA ALA A 201 5.82 -7.44 67.30
C ALA A 201 6.44 -7.49 68.71
N VAL A 202 7.56 -6.79 68.93
CA VAL A 202 8.19 -6.66 70.25
C VAL A 202 7.38 -5.74 71.17
N LEU A 203 6.79 -4.66 70.65
CA LEU A 203 6.00 -3.71 71.44
C LEU A 203 4.59 -4.21 71.81
N LEU A 204 4.08 -5.25 71.13
CA LEU A 204 2.77 -5.85 71.37
C LEU A 204 2.82 -7.12 72.25
N LYS A 205 4.00 -7.46 72.79
CA LYS A 205 4.19 -8.48 73.83
C LYS A 205 4.27 -7.82 75.21
#